data_AF-A0A453LWB1-F1
#
_entry.id   AF-A0A453LWB1-F1
#
_cell.length_a   1.000
_cell.length_b   1.000
_cell.length_c   1.000
_cell.angle_alpha   90.00
_cell.angle_beta   90.00
_cell.angle_gamma   90.00
#
_symmetry.space_group_name_H-M   'P 1'
#
loop_
_entity.id
_entity.type
_entity.pdbx_description
1 polymer ?
#
loop_
_entity_poly.entity_id
_entity_poly.type
_entity_poly.pdbx_seq_one_letter_code
_entity_poly.pdbx_strand_id
1 'polypeptide(L)'
;MFTGKPPWSGLEGPAAMFKVLNKDPPIPDNLSSDGKDFLKGCFKRIPSERPTASKLLEHPFIQNSNHFSQHVSVHSPAGNKSP
;
A
#
# COMPACT_ATOMS: atom_id res chain seq x y z
N MET A 1 8.53 -2.49 -9.58
CA MET A 1 7.14 -2.01 -9.35
C MET A 1 6.25 -2.45 -10.50
N PHE A 2 4.96 -2.69 -10.25
CA PHE A 2 4.04 -3.43 -11.15
C PHE A 2 4.03 -2.98 -12.62
N THR A 3 3.94 -1.69 -12.91
CA THR A 3 3.90 -1.16 -14.30
C THR A 3 5.26 -0.75 -14.86
N GLY A 4 6.32 -0.77 -14.04
CA GLY A 4 7.66 -0.28 -14.42
C GLY A 4 7.76 1.23 -14.71
N LYS A 5 6.67 2.01 -14.54
CA LYS A 5 6.61 3.44 -14.84
C LYS A 5 5.92 4.20 -13.70
N PRO A 6 6.27 5.48 -13.45
CA PRO A 6 5.53 6.31 -12.49
C PRO A 6 4.09 6.56 -12.98
N PRO A 7 3.13 6.84 -12.06
CA PRO A 7 1.71 6.91 -12.40
C PRO A 7 1.33 7.98 -13.45
N TRP A 8 2.13 9.05 -13.59
CA TRP A 8 1.94 10.11 -14.59
C TRP A 8 3.15 10.25 -15.52
N SER A 9 3.77 9.14 -15.91
CA SER A 9 4.98 9.11 -16.75
C SER A 9 4.91 9.86 -18.09
N GLY A 10 3.72 10.20 -18.60
CA GLY A 10 3.55 11.00 -19.82
C GLY A 10 3.45 12.52 -19.58
N LEU A 11 3.63 12.99 -18.33
CA LEU A 11 3.56 14.41 -18.00
C LEU A 11 4.94 14.97 -17.66
N GLU A 12 5.18 16.20 -18.10
CA GLU A 12 6.31 17.02 -17.64
C GLU A 12 6.24 17.27 -16.12
N GLY A 13 7.39 17.49 -15.50
CA GLY A 13 7.53 17.59 -14.04
C GLY A 13 6.49 18.47 -13.34
N PRO A 14 6.28 19.73 -13.75
CA PRO A 14 5.27 20.60 -13.15
C PRO A 14 3.84 20.07 -13.29
N ALA A 15 3.48 19.49 -14.43
CA ALA A 15 2.16 18.92 -14.67
C ALA A 15 1.94 17.66 -13.82
N ALA A 16 2.96 16.82 -13.68
CA ALA A 16 2.93 15.67 -12.78
C ALA A 16 2.78 16.10 -11.31
N MET A 17 3.50 17.14 -10.87
CA MET A 17 3.39 17.70 -9.52
C MET A 17 1.98 18.24 -9.25
N PHE A 18 1.39 18.96 -10.21
CA PHE A 18 0.00 19.41 -10.08
C PHE A 18 -0.98 18.24 -9.91
N LYS A 19 -0.77 17.12 -10.61
CA LYS A 19 -1.57 15.90 -10.42
C LYS A 19 -1.37 15.27 -9.05
N VAL A 20 -0.13 15.15 -8.54
CA VAL A 20 0.16 14.65 -7.18
C VAL A 20 -0.67 15.41 -6.14
N LEU A 21 -0.68 16.74 -6.23
CA LEU A 21 -1.38 17.60 -5.29
C LEU A 21 -2.91 17.41 -5.32
N ASN A 22 -3.48 17.15 -6.51
CA ASN A 22 -4.92 17.25 -6.73
C ASN A 22 -5.65 15.92 -7.03
N LYS A 23 -4.93 14.83 -7.34
CA LYS A 23 -5.51 13.57 -7.82
C LYS A 23 -4.79 12.37 -7.24
N ASP A 24 -5.54 11.31 -6.93
CA ASP A 24 -4.91 10.03 -6.58
C ASP A 24 -4.22 9.42 -7.81
N PRO A 25 -3.11 8.70 -7.63
CA PRO A 25 -2.48 7.96 -8.71
C PRO A 25 -3.46 6.99 -9.38
N PRO A 26 -3.43 6.86 -10.72
CA PRO A 26 -4.23 5.86 -11.41
C PRO A 26 -3.88 4.44 -10.95
N ILE A 27 -4.91 3.61 -10.81
CA ILE A 27 -4.77 2.18 -10.50
C ILE A 27 -4.70 1.39 -11.82
N PRO A 28 -3.71 0.51 -12.03
CA PRO A 28 -3.62 -0.31 -13.24
C PRO A 28 -4.78 -1.31 -13.37
N ASP A 29 -5.37 -1.42 -14.56
CA ASP A 29 -6.52 -2.30 -14.80
C ASP A 29 -6.18 -3.80 -14.75
N ASN A 30 -4.95 -4.15 -15.12
CA ASN A 30 -4.44 -5.52 -15.13
C ASN A 30 -3.99 -6.03 -13.75
N LEU A 31 -4.21 -5.24 -12.68
CA LEU A 31 -3.95 -5.66 -11.31
C LEU A 31 -5.12 -6.49 -10.75
N SER A 32 -4.85 -7.44 -9.86
CA SER A 32 -5.89 -8.22 -9.17
C SER A 32 -6.82 -7.32 -8.35
N SER A 33 -8.04 -7.78 -8.06
CA SER A 33 -8.99 -7.06 -7.18
C SER A 33 -8.33 -6.63 -5.88
N ASP A 34 -7.62 -7.56 -5.23
CA ASP A 34 -6.97 -7.32 -3.94
C ASP A 34 -5.82 -6.33 -4.08
N GLY A 35 -5.07 -6.38 -5.19
CA GLY A 35 -4.01 -5.42 -5.44
C GLY A 35 -4.57 -4.01 -5.70
N LYS A 36 -5.68 -3.91 -6.42
CA LYS A 36 -6.38 -2.64 -6.64
C LYS A 36 -6.87 -2.06 -5.31
N ASP A 37 -7.44 -2.89 -4.45
CA ASP A 37 -7.91 -2.48 -3.13
C ASP A 37 -6.77 -2.02 -2.22
N PHE A 38 -5.67 -2.80 -2.19
CA PHE A 38 -4.46 -2.45 -1.46
C PHE A 38 -3.92 -1.08 -1.87
N LEU A 39 -3.77 -0.82 -3.18
CA LEU A 39 -3.28 0.47 -3.68
C LEU A 39 -4.22 1.63 -3.36
N LYS A 40 -5.55 1.42 -3.39
CA LYS A 40 -6.52 2.45 -2.96
C LYS A 40 -6.30 2.85 -1.50
N GLY A 41 -6.00 1.88 -0.64
CA GLY A 41 -5.62 2.13 0.75
C GLY A 41 -4.33 2.96 0.85
N CYS A 42 -3.28 2.56 0.14
CA CYS A 42 -1.99 3.27 0.14
C CYS A 42 -2.12 4.71 -0.38
N PHE A 43 -2.95 4.93 -1.39
CA PHE A 43 -3.10 6.21 -2.08
C PHE A 43 -4.09 7.17 -1.44
N LYS A 44 -4.62 6.86 -0.25
CA LYS A 44 -5.43 7.80 0.53
C LYS A 44 -4.65 9.10 0.77
N ARG A 45 -5.19 10.20 0.25
CA ARG A 45 -4.61 11.55 0.37
C ARG A 45 -4.72 12.11 1.76
N ILE A 46 -5.89 11.95 2.39
CA ILE A 46 -6.11 12.36 3.76
C ILE A 46 -5.29 11.44 4.66
N PRO A 47 -4.25 11.94 5.38
CA PRO A 47 -3.33 11.07 6.10
C PRO A 47 -4.01 10.22 7.17
N SER A 48 -5.05 10.74 7.82
CA SER A 48 -5.82 10.01 8.83
C SER A 48 -6.68 8.88 8.27
N GLU A 49 -7.01 8.90 6.97
CA GLU A 49 -7.70 7.79 6.29
C GLU A 49 -6.75 6.73 5.76
N ARG A 50 -5.44 7.00 5.70
CA ARG A 50 -4.45 6.06 5.19
C ARG A 50 -4.20 4.96 6.24
N PRO A 51 -4.42 3.68 5.89
CA PRO A 51 -4.12 2.60 6.82
C PRO A 51 -2.64 2.60 7.21
N THR A 52 -2.35 2.21 8.45
CA THR A 52 -0.97 2.06 8.92
C THR A 52 -0.26 0.94 8.17
N ALA A 53 1.07 0.94 8.18
CA ALA A 53 1.86 -0.13 7.59
C ALA A 53 1.47 -1.51 8.16
N SER A 54 1.29 -1.62 9.49
CA SER A 54 0.84 -2.85 10.13
C SER A 54 -0.51 -3.32 9.59
N LYS A 55 -1.48 -2.41 9.41
CA LYS A 55 -2.79 -2.76 8.83
C LYS A 55 -2.70 -3.18 7.37
N LEU A 56 -1.82 -2.55 6.59
CA LEU A 56 -1.57 -2.92 5.20
C LEU A 56 -0.92 -4.30 5.08
N LEU A 57 -0.03 -4.67 6.00
CA LEU A 57 0.59 -6.00 6.02
C LEU A 57 -0.44 -7.12 6.25
N GLU A 58 -1.52 -6.85 6.99
CA GLU A 58 -2.65 -7.77 7.20
C GLU A 58 -3.58 -7.90 5.97
N HIS A 59 -3.40 -7.10 4.92
CA HIS A 59 -4.30 -7.09 3.76
C HIS A 59 -4.19 -8.38 2.92
N PRO A 60 -5.28 -8.92 2.33
CA PRO A 60 -5.27 -10.14 1.53
C PRO A 60 -4.22 -10.14 0.40
N PHE A 61 -4.00 -8.99 -0.24
CA PHE A 61 -2.95 -8.81 -1.25
C PHE A 61 -1.55 -9.25 -0.78
N ILE A 62 -1.23 -9.02 0.51
CA ILE A 62 0.05 -9.37 1.12
C ILE A 62 -0.01 -10.75 1.77
N GLN A 63 -1.08 -11.06 2.51
CA GLN A 63 -1.25 -12.33 3.23
C GLN A 63 -1.30 -13.55 2.29
N ASN A 64 -1.92 -13.38 1.11
CA ASN A 64 -2.01 -14.43 0.11
C ASN A 64 -0.72 -14.57 -0.72
N SER A 65 0.32 -13.78 -0.43
CA SER A 65 1.62 -13.97 -1.03
C SER A 65 2.36 -15.11 -0.31
N ASN A 66 2.89 -16.07 -1.08
CA ASN A 66 3.63 -17.23 -0.56
C ASN A 66 4.86 -16.88 0.32
N HIS A 67 5.19 -15.59 0.47
CA HIS A 67 6.34 -15.09 1.20
C HIS A 67 6.02 -14.64 2.64
N PHE A 68 4.75 -14.35 2.96
CA PHE A 68 4.37 -13.89 4.30
C PHE A 68 4.50 -14.99 5.37
N SER A 69 4.46 -16.27 4.95
CA SER A 69 4.58 -17.42 5.86
C SER A 69 5.93 -17.51 6.57
N GLN A 70 6.98 -16.82 6.10
CA GLN A 70 8.35 -16.94 6.64
C GLN A 70 8.71 -15.91 7.74
N HIS A 71 7.92 -14.85 7.95
CA HIS A 71 8.36 -13.71 8.82
C HIS A 71 7.44 -13.39 10.02
N VAL A 72 6.33 -14.11 10.21
CA VAL A 72 5.39 -13.84 11.33
C VAL A 72 5.89 -14.42 12.67
N SER A 73 6.96 -15.22 12.67
CA SER A 73 7.45 -15.87 13.90
C SER A 73 8.23 -14.98 14.88
N VAL A 74 8.41 -13.67 14.65
CA VAL A 74 9.39 -12.87 15.42
C VAL A 74 8.82 -11.74 16.29
N HIS A 75 7.51 -11.53 16.37
CA HIS A 75 6.94 -10.58 17.34
C HIS A 75 5.79 -11.19 18.14
N SER A 76 6.12 -12.06 19.09
CA SER A 76 5.30 -12.19 20.29
C SER A 76 5.57 -10.97 21.18
N PRO A 77 4.56 -10.15 21.54
CA PRO A 77 4.72 -9.25 22.66
C PRO A 77 4.73 -10.14 23.91
N ALA A 78 5.90 -10.25 24.53
CA ALA A 78 6.05 -10.88 25.83
C ALA A 78 5.06 -10.24 26.80
N GLY A 79 4.20 -11.09 27.37
CA GLY A 79 3.31 -10.69 28.44
C GLY A 79 4.14 -10.26 29.64
N ASN A 80 4.04 -8.99 29.99
CA ASN A 80 4.49 -8.51 31.29
C ASN A 80 3.26 -8.51 32.19
N LYS A 81 3.03 -9.65 32.85
CA LYS A 81 2.19 -9.73 34.04
C LYS A 81 2.98 -9.22 35.24
N SER A 82 2.29 -8.43 36.06
CA SER A 82 2.42 -8.33 37.53
C SER A 82 3.42 -7.33 38.11
N PRO A 83 3.24 -6.91 39.38
CA PRO A 83 2.11 -7.17 40.30
C PRO A 83 1.13 -5.99 40.43
#